data_AF-A0A0D7P1W4-F1
#
_entry.id   AF-A0A0D7P1W4-F1
#
_cell.length_a   1.000
_cell.length_b   1.000
_cell.length_c   1.000
_cell.angle_alpha   90.00
_cell.angle_beta   90.00
_cell.angle_gamma   90.00
#
_symmetry.space_group_name_H-M   'P 1'
#
loop_
_entity.id
_entity.type
_entity.pdbx_description
1 polymer ?
#
loop_
_entity_poly.entity_id
_entity_poly.type
_entity_poly.pdbx_seq_one_letter_code
_entity_poly.pdbx_strand_id
1 'polypeptide(L)'
;MSTDGFHPYRVAIRDAFGPNASHGVIVKTYSVTHLVKEAQGRYSPAAVVAVSRDVVSGDPEQYVSTSYVERQNLSLRMASRRFTRLTNGFSKKLDNHVAAVALYVAHYNLCRTHEALRTTPAKALGLADRAWSIAQLVDAALAVAPALPTETPPDRRRKFTVIQGGKE
;
A
#
# COMPACT_ATOMS: atom_id res chain seq x y z
N MET A 1 12.71 7.53 5.48
CA MET A 1 11.69 6.85 4.64
C MET A 1 12.39 6.12 3.51
N SER A 2 11.88 4.95 3.13
CA SER A 2 12.52 4.07 2.14
C SER A 2 11.51 3.72 1.05
N THR A 3 11.88 3.86 -0.23
CA THR A 3 11.04 3.47 -1.37
C THR A 3 11.79 2.61 -2.37
N ASP A 4 11.05 1.96 -3.27
CA ASP A 4 11.66 1.34 -4.45
C ASP A 4 12.07 2.39 -5.50
N GLY A 5 12.60 1.92 -6.64
CA GLY A 5 13.08 2.75 -7.73
C GLY A 5 12.00 3.43 -8.60
N PHE A 6 10.72 3.39 -8.21
CA PHE A 6 9.67 4.05 -8.99
C PHE A 6 9.82 5.57 -8.90
N HIS A 7 10.23 6.17 -10.02
CA HIS A 7 10.64 7.57 -10.11
C HIS A 7 9.67 8.59 -9.46
N PRO A 8 8.33 8.47 -9.62
CA PRO A 8 7.38 9.39 -9.00
C PRO A 8 7.46 9.50 -7.47
N TYR A 9 7.98 8.48 -6.77
CA TYR A 9 8.10 8.53 -5.31
C TYR A 9 9.01 9.66 -4.81
N ARG A 10 10.06 10.02 -5.56
CA ARG A 10 10.99 11.09 -5.18
C ARG A 10 10.26 12.43 -5.07
N VAL A 11 9.47 12.75 -6.11
CA VAL A 11 8.69 13.99 -6.17
C VAL A 11 7.57 13.96 -5.14
N ALA A 12 6.82 12.86 -5.05
CA ALA A 12 5.70 12.74 -4.13
C ALA A 12 6.13 12.88 -2.66
N ILE A 13 7.26 12.28 -2.26
CA ILE A 13 7.76 12.36 -0.88
C ILE A 13 8.25 13.77 -0.56
N ARG A 14 9.02 14.37 -1.47
CA ARG A 14 9.46 15.77 -1.33
C ARG A 14 8.26 16.71 -1.16
N ASP A 15 7.25 16.57 -2.00
CA ASP A 15 6.10 17.48 -2.02
C ASP A 15 5.20 17.27 -0.78
N ALA A 16 5.06 16.04 -0.30
CA ALA A 16 4.23 15.72 0.86
C ALA A 16 4.90 16.04 2.21
N PHE A 17 6.21 15.81 2.34
CA PHE A 17 6.92 15.89 3.62
C PHE A 17 7.95 17.02 3.68
N GLY A 18 8.21 17.71 2.57
CA GLY A 18 9.14 18.83 2.50
C GLY A 18 10.61 18.44 2.69
N PRO A 19 11.50 19.43 2.91
CA PRO A 19 12.94 19.23 2.97
C PRO A 19 13.42 18.51 4.25
N ASN A 20 12.58 18.39 5.28
CA ASN A 20 12.94 17.82 6.57
C ASN A 20 12.84 16.29 6.61
N ALA A 21 12.38 15.65 5.53
CA ALA A 21 12.26 14.21 5.45
C ALA A 21 13.55 13.57 4.91
N SER A 22 14.12 12.61 5.66
CA SER A 22 15.16 11.73 5.14
C SER A 22 14.54 10.67 4.23
N HIS A 23 14.91 10.64 2.95
CA HIS A 23 14.39 9.70 1.95
C HIS A 23 15.53 8.95 1.24
N GLY A 24 15.48 7.62 1.32
CA GLY A 24 16.36 6.73 0.56
C GLY A 24 15.57 5.86 -0.41
N VAL A 25 16.18 5.53 -1.54
CA VAL A 25 15.67 4.61 -2.56
C VAL A 25 16.50 3.33 -2.52
N ILE A 26 15.83 2.18 -2.55
CA ILE A 26 16.46 0.86 -2.64
C ILE A 26 15.95 0.10 -3.85
N VAL A 27 16.87 -0.33 -4.70
CA VAL A 27 16.57 -1.09 -5.92
C VAL A 27 17.19 -2.47 -5.80
N LYS A 28 16.34 -3.50 -5.81
CA LYS A 28 16.78 -4.90 -5.86
C LYS A 28 16.80 -5.35 -7.33
N THR A 29 17.97 -5.74 -7.82
CA THR A 29 18.11 -6.38 -9.13
C THR A 29 18.00 -7.88 -8.95
N TYR A 30 17.06 -8.49 -9.68
CA TYR A 30 16.79 -9.92 -9.64
C TYR A 30 17.42 -10.62 -10.86
N SER A 31 17.80 -11.89 -10.72
CA SER A 31 18.32 -12.69 -11.83
C SER A 31 17.27 -12.88 -12.92
N VAL A 32 17.69 -12.76 -14.19
CA VAL A 32 16.80 -12.95 -15.37
C VAL A 32 16.40 -14.42 -15.54
N THR A 33 17.27 -15.33 -15.13
CA THR A 33 17.00 -16.77 -15.05
C THR A 33 16.49 -17.12 -13.66
N HIS A 34 15.34 -17.81 -13.60
CA HIS A 34 14.98 -18.59 -12.42
C HIS A 34 16.03 -19.69 -12.28
N LEU A 35 16.96 -19.51 -11.33
CA LEU A 35 18.02 -20.49 -11.08
C LEU A 35 17.47 -21.83 -10.55
N VAL A 36 16.18 -21.87 -10.17
CA VAL A 36 15.49 -23.07 -9.69
C VAL A 36 14.86 -23.80 -10.87
N LYS A 37 15.47 -24.92 -11.28
CA LYS A 37 14.96 -25.81 -12.35
C LYS A 37 13.81 -26.72 -11.92
N GLU A 38 13.58 -26.86 -10.62
CA GLU A 38 12.59 -27.76 -10.04
C GLU A 38 11.18 -27.14 -10.01
N ALA A 39 10.16 -27.97 -10.23
CA ALA A 39 8.75 -27.53 -10.25
C ALA A 39 8.29 -26.85 -8.92
N GLN A 40 8.96 -27.15 -7.80
CA GLN A 40 8.70 -26.50 -6.50
C GLN A 40 9.14 -25.02 -6.45
N GLY A 41 10.05 -24.58 -7.33
CA GLY A 41 10.54 -23.21 -7.39
C GLY A 41 9.68 -22.24 -8.19
N ARG A 42 8.58 -22.70 -8.82
CA ARG A 42 7.82 -21.94 -9.83
C ARG A 42 7.20 -20.63 -9.30
N TYR A 43 7.01 -20.53 -7.98
CA TYR A 43 6.50 -19.34 -7.30
C TYR A 43 7.55 -18.65 -6.42
N SER A 44 8.78 -19.16 -6.39
CA SER A 44 9.87 -18.51 -5.68
C SER A 44 10.40 -17.34 -6.53
N PRO A 45 10.56 -16.14 -5.93
CA PRO A 45 11.16 -15.02 -6.64
C PRO A 45 12.58 -15.39 -7.10
N ALA A 46 13.01 -14.80 -8.22
CA ALA A 46 14.36 -15.00 -8.72
C ALA A 46 15.40 -14.52 -7.68
N ALA A 47 16.64 -15.00 -7.79
CA ALA A 47 17.68 -14.63 -6.83
C ALA A 47 17.95 -13.12 -6.91
N VAL A 48 18.06 -12.44 -5.76
CA VAL A 48 18.53 -11.06 -5.72
C VAL A 48 20.04 -11.08 -6.00
N VAL A 49 20.45 -10.49 -7.12
CA VAL A 49 21.86 -10.48 -7.57
C VAL A 49 22.58 -9.18 -7.22
N ALA A 50 21.84 -8.09 -7.02
CA ALA A 50 22.40 -6.83 -6.57
C ALA A 50 21.35 -6.02 -5.79
N VAL A 51 21.84 -5.17 -4.88
CA VAL A 51 21.03 -4.19 -4.15
C VAL A 51 21.73 -2.85 -4.26
N SER A 52 21.08 -1.87 -4.88
CA SER A 52 21.53 -0.49 -4.92
C SER A 52 20.73 0.34 -3.92
N ARG A 53 21.42 1.24 -3.20
CA ARG A 53 20.82 2.22 -2.30
C ARG A 53 21.25 3.60 -2.72
N ASP A 54 20.31 4.52 -2.78
CA ASP A 54 20.52 5.90 -3.17
C ASP A 54 19.90 6.82 -2.12
N VAL A 55 20.68 7.77 -1.61
CA VAL A 55 20.21 8.78 -0.66
C VAL A 55 19.64 9.94 -1.46
N VAL A 56 18.32 10.13 -1.40
CA VAL A 56 17.64 11.20 -2.12
C VAL A 56 17.63 12.49 -1.30
N SER A 57 17.40 12.39 0.01
CA SER A 57 17.42 13.53 0.93
C SER A 57 17.74 13.11 2.36
N GLY A 58 18.33 14.02 3.14
CA GLY A 58 18.67 13.82 4.55
C GLY A 58 19.73 12.74 4.77
N ASP A 59 19.68 12.07 5.92
CA ASP A 59 20.57 10.96 6.28
C ASP A 59 19.77 9.66 6.52
N PRO A 60 19.30 8.98 5.46
CA PRO A 60 18.53 7.76 5.58
C PRO A 60 19.39 6.50 5.52
N GLU A 61 20.70 6.61 5.26
CA GLU A 61 21.57 5.51 4.80
C GLU A 61 21.50 4.28 5.72
N GLN A 62 21.49 4.50 7.04
CA GLN A 62 21.41 3.44 8.05
C GLN A 62 20.05 2.71 8.08
N TYR A 63 19.00 3.30 7.53
CA TYR A 63 17.61 2.82 7.66
C TYR A 63 16.96 2.44 6.33
N VAL A 64 17.69 2.55 5.20
CA VAL A 64 17.15 2.17 3.88
C VAL A 64 17.00 0.66 3.76
N SER A 65 15.76 0.21 3.91
CA SER A 65 15.36 -1.19 3.72
C SER A 65 13.95 -1.28 3.11
N THR A 66 13.68 -2.41 2.44
CA THR A 66 12.32 -2.73 1.97
C THR A 66 11.51 -3.52 3.00
N SER A 67 12.14 -4.02 4.06
CA SER A 67 11.53 -4.95 5.02
C SER A 67 10.24 -4.41 5.65
N TYR A 68 10.20 -3.12 5.98
CA TYR A 68 9.02 -2.47 6.57
C TYR A 68 7.83 -2.44 5.60
N VAL A 69 8.06 -2.01 4.36
CA VAL A 69 7.03 -1.96 3.31
C VAL A 69 6.59 -3.36 2.91
N GLU A 70 7.51 -4.32 2.81
CA GLU A 70 7.19 -5.72 2.52
C GLU A 70 6.30 -6.33 3.61
N ARG A 71 6.62 -6.08 4.89
CA ARG A 71 5.81 -6.53 6.04
C ARG A 71 4.43 -5.85 6.07
N GLN A 72 4.37 -4.55 5.78
CA GLN A 72 3.12 -3.81 5.69
C GLN A 72 2.23 -4.36 4.56
N ASN A 73 2.81 -4.57 3.38
CA ASN A 73 2.12 -5.15 2.22
C ASN A 73 1.57 -6.54 2.52
N LEU A 74 2.35 -7.40 3.19
CA LEU A 74 1.86 -8.71 3.63
C LEU A 74 0.68 -8.55 4.59
N SER A 75 0.82 -7.68 5.60
CA SER A 75 -0.25 -7.45 6.59
C SER A 75 -1.54 -6.94 5.94
N LEU A 76 -1.42 -6.03 4.97
CA LEU A 76 -2.56 -5.49 4.23
C LEU A 76 -3.24 -6.56 3.37
N ARG A 77 -2.46 -7.39 2.67
CA ARG A 77 -3.01 -8.51 1.85
C ARG A 77 -3.73 -9.55 2.68
N MET A 78 -3.21 -9.86 3.86
CA MET A 78 -3.84 -10.81 4.78
C MET A 78 -5.12 -10.25 5.41
N ALA A 79 -5.16 -8.95 5.67
CA ALA A 79 -6.30 -8.30 6.31
C ALA A 79 -7.42 -7.88 5.33
N SER A 80 -7.13 -7.73 4.04
CA SER A 80 -8.08 -7.22 3.06
C SER A 80 -8.01 -7.96 1.74
N ARG A 81 -9.12 -8.64 1.40
CA ARG A 81 -9.28 -9.36 0.12
C ARG A 81 -9.13 -8.46 -1.11
N ARG A 82 -9.27 -7.13 -0.96
CA ARG A 82 -9.09 -6.17 -2.06
C ARG A 82 -7.66 -6.15 -2.61
N PHE A 83 -6.68 -6.61 -1.84
CA PHE A 83 -5.28 -6.69 -2.23
C PHE A 83 -4.82 -8.11 -2.60
N THR A 84 -5.73 -9.10 -2.58
CA THR A 84 -5.40 -10.45 -3.03
C THR A 84 -5.56 -10.56 -4.55
N ARG A 85 -4.62 -11.28 -5.18
CA ARG A 85 -4.65 -11.55 -6.62
C ARG A 85 -5.57 -12.74 -6.91
N LEU A 86 -6.06 -12.83 -8.15
CA LEU A 86 -6.88 -13.94 -8.64
C LEU A 86 -8.17 -14.17 -7.83
N THR A 87 -8.80 -13.09 -7.38
CA THR A 87 -10.10 -13.15 -6.69
C THR A 87 -11.05 -12.09 -7.21
N ASN A 88 -12.36 -12.30 -7.03
CA ASN A 88 -13.39 -11.31 -7.35
C ASN A 88 -13.54 -10.21 -6.27
N GLY A 89 -12.63 -10.15 -5.29
CA GLY A 89 -12.69 -9.24 -4.14
C GLY A 89 -12.19 -7.82 -4.39
N PHE A 90 -12.03 -7.38 -5.64
CA PHE A 90 -11.47 -6.09 -6.00
C PHE A 90 -12.48 -4.93 -5.87
N SER A 91 -11.96 -3.71 -5.70
CA SER A 91 -12.80 -2.51 -5.68
C SER A 91 -13.20 -2.11 -7.10
N LYS A 92 -14.49 -1.87 -7.32
CA LYS A 92 -15.03 -1.35 -8.61
C LYS A 92 -14.97 0.17 -8.73
N LYS A 93 -14.97 0.88 -7.60
CA LYS A 93 -14.88 2.34 -7.50
C LYS A 93 -13.65 2.72 -6.69
N LEU A 94 -12.99 3.81 -7.11
CA LEU A 94 -11.81 4.35 -6.41
C LEU A 94 -12.17 4.76 -4.98
N ASP A 95 -13.28 5.47 -4.79
CA ASP A 95 -13.71 5.96 -3.47
C ASP A 95 -13.89 4.82 -2.46
N ASN A 96 -14.49 3.70 -2.90
CA ASN A 96 -14.64 2.51 -2.07
C ASN A 96 -13.29 1.85 -1.75
N HIS A 97 -12.31 1.95 -2.65
CA HIS A 97 -10.96 1.47 -2.39
C HIS A 97 -10.26 2.36 -1.36
N VAL A 98 -10.32 3.68 -1.53
CA VAL A 98 -9.77 4.67 -0.59
C VAL A 98 -10.38 4.48 0.80
N ALA A 99 -11.71 4.39 0.90
CA ALA A 99 -12.41 4.15 2.17
C ALA A 99 -11.97 2.83 2.83
N ALA A 100 -11.82 1.75 2.06
CA ALA A 100 -11.37 0.47 2.60
C ALA A 100 -9.92 0.51 3.11
N VAL A 101 -9.03 1.22 2.41
CA VAL A 101 -7.64 1.43 2.85
C VAL A 101 -7.61 2.29 4.10
N ALA A 102 -8.37 3.39 4.13
CA ALA A 102 -8.47 4.27 5.30
C ALA A 102 -8.97 3.50 6.53
N LEU A 103 -10.02 2.69 6.39
CA LEU A 103 -10.54 1.84 7.46
C LEU A 103 -9.50 0.85 7.97
N TYR A 104 -8.74 0.21 7.08
CA TYR A 104 -7.65 -0.68 7.46
C TYR A 104 -6.57 0.05 8.25
N VAL A 105 -6.11 1.20 7.76
CA VAL A 105 -5.05 2.00 8.39
C VAL A 105 -5.49 2.47 9.77
N ALA A 106 -6.72 2.98 9.90
CA ALA A 106 -7.27 3.41 11.17
C ALA A 106 -7.38 2.24 12.17
N HIS A 107 -7.97 1.13 11.75
CA HIS A 107 -8.08 -0.07 12.59
C HIS A 107 -6.71 -0.61 13.03
N TYR A 108 -5.74 -0.70 12.10
CA TYR A 108 -4.40 -1.21 12.40
C TYR A 108 -3.66 -0.35 13.43
N ASN A 109 -3.74 0.98 13.29
CA ASN A 109 -2.98 1.89 14.14
C ASN A 109 -3.68 2.21 15.48
N LEU A 110 -5.02 2.30 15.49
CA LEU A 110 -5.78 2.78 16.63
C LEU A 110 -6.41 1.65 17.46
N CYS A 111 -6.84 0.55 16.85
CA CYS A 111 -7.59 -0.51 17.53
C CYS A 111 -6.75 -1.77 17.80
N ARG A 112 -5.95 -2.20 16.81
CA ARG A 112 -5.25 -3.48 16.86
C ARG A 112 -3.97 -3.40 17.69
N THR A 113 -3.88 -4.22 18.73
CA THR A 113 -2.62 -4.42 19.48
C THR A 113 -1.59 -5.09 18.57
N HIS A 114 -0.44 -4.44 18.41
CA HIS A 114 0.69 -4.99 17.66
C HIS A 114 1.50 -5.92 18.57
N GLU A 115 1.74 -7.15 18.12
CA GLU A 115 2.34 -8.20 18.94
C GLU A 115 3.72 -7.82 19.50
N ALA A 116 4.59 -7.25 18.67
CA ALA A 116 5.93 -6.84 19.12
C ALA A 116 5.91 -5.60 20.03
N LEU A 117 4.93 -4.69 19.86
CA LEU A 117 4.83 -3.47 20.67
C LEU A 117 4.04 -3.72 21.96
N ARG A 118 3.28 -4.82 22.05
CA ARG A 118 2.31 -5.12 23.12
C ARG A 118 1.29 -4.00 23.35
N THR A 119 1.16 -3.08 22.40
CA THR A 119 0.22 -1.95 22.40
C THR A 119 -0.13 -1.56 20.96
N THR A 120 -1.01 -0.58 20.77
CA THR A 120 -1.37 -0.09 19.43
C THR A 120 -0.28 0.85 18.90
N PRO A 121 0.00 0.86 17.58
CA PRO A 121 0.98 1.77 17.01
C PRO A 121 0.73 3.25 17.34
N ALA A 122 -0.52 3.70 17.33
CA ALA A 122 -0.85 5.08 17.68
C ALA A 122 -0.53 5.40 19.15
N LYS A 123 -0.74 4.45 20.07
CA LYS A 123 -0.36 4.63 21.47
C LYS A 123 1.15 4.65 21.67
N ALA A 124 1.88 3.77 20.99
CA ALA A 124 3.34 3.75 21.05
C ALA A 124 3.97 5.08 20.57
N LEU A 125 3.29 5.76 19.64
CA LEU A 125 3.69 7.08 19.12
C LEU A 125 3.14 8.27 19.93
N GLY A 126 2.37 8.03 20.99
CA GLY A 126 1.75 9.10 21.79
C GLY A 126 0.61 9.84 21.09
N LEU A 127 0.06 9.29 20.00
CA LEU A 127 -1.08 9.87 19.27
C LEU A 127 -2.43 9.50 19.90
N ALA A 128 -2.47 8.50 20.78
CA ALA A 128 -3.66 8.09 21.50
C ALA A 128 -3.29 7.52 22.88
N ASP A 129 -4.06 7.83 23.92
CA ASP A 129 -3.78 7.34 25.28
C ASP A 129 -4.08 5.84 25.46
N ARG A 130 -4.99 5.31 24.65
CA ARG A 130 -5.47 3.93 24.70
C ARG A 130 -5.86 3.40 23.33
N ALA A 131 -5.97 2.08 23.23
CA ALA A 131 -6.56 1.43 22.07
C ALA A 131 -8.01 1.88 21.91
N TRP A 132 -8.41 2.19 20.67
CA TRP A 132 -9.79 2.49 20.33
C TRP A 132 -10.63 1.23 20.31
N SER A 133 -11.87 1.33 20.79
CA SER A 133 -12.88 0.30 20.54
C SER A 133 -13.35 0.37 19.08
N ILE A 134 -13.96 -0.72 18.60
CA ILE A 134 -14.57 -0.75 17.26
C ILE A 134 -15.71 0.28 17.16
N ALA A 135 -16.46 0.51 18.24
CA ALA A 135 -17.50 1.53 18.27
C ALA A 135 -16.92 2.92 18.00
N GLN A 136 -15.83 3.30 18.70
CA GLN A 136 -15.16 4.59 18.47
C GLN A 136 -14.65 4.73 17.02
N LEU A 137 -14.14 3.65 16.43
CA LEU A 137 -13.72 3.65 15.03
C LEU A 137 -14.90 3.90 14.07
N VAL A 138 -16.04 3.24 14.32
CA VAL A 138 -17.24 3.41 13.49
C VAL A 138 -17.82 4.81 13.66
N ASP A 139 -17.91 5.32 14.89
CA ASP A 139 -18.39 6.67 15.18
C ASP A 139 -17.53 7.72 14.46
N ALA A 140 -16.20 7.58 14.55
CA ALA A 140 -15.27 8.47 13.85
C ALA A 140 -15.41 8.38 12.32
N ALA A 141 -15.63 7.18 11.78
CA ALA A 141 -15.81 6.99 10.34
C ALA A 141 -17.12 7.61 9.82
N LEU A 142 -18.18 7.61 10.63
CA LEU A 142 -19.48 8.20 10.29
C LEU A 142 -19.56 9.70 10.55
N ALA A 143 -18.73 10.23 11.45
CA ALA A 143 -18.64 11.66 11.72
C ALA A 143 -18.01 12.46 10.55
N VAL A 144 -17.26 11.81 9.68
CA VAL A 144 -16.75 12.43 8.45
C VAL A 144 -17.91 12.59 7.47
N ALA A 145 -18.21 13.83 7.06
CA ALA A 145 -19.23 14.10 6.07
C ALA A 145 -18.99 13.22 4.82
N PRO A 146 -20.02 12.52 4.31
CA PRO A 146 -19.84 11.68 3.13
C PRO A 146 -19.34 12.55 1.99
N ALA A 147 -18.35 12.05 1.24
CA ALA A 147 -17.94 12.71 0.00
C ALA A 147 -19.20 12.90 -0.85
N LEU A 148 -19.54 14.16 -1.14
CA LEU A 148 -20.70 14.48 -1.99
C LEU A 148 -20.53 13.71 -3.32
N PRO A 149 -21.62 13.16 -3.87
CA PRO A 149 -21.55 12.48 -5.15
C PRO A 149 -20.95 13.44 -6.18
N THR A 150 -19.74 13.14 -6.63
CA THR A 150 -19.11 13.90 -7.70
C THR A 150 -19.69 13.41 -9.01
N GLU A 151 -20.14 14.33 -9.86
CA GLU A 151 -20.61 13.97 -11.20
C GLU A 151 -19.49 13.21 -11.91
N THR A 152 -19.82 12.04 -12.47
CA THR A 152 -18.84 11.30 -13.27
C THR A 152 -18.53 12.13 -14.50
N PRO A 153 -17.26 12.48 -14.78
CA PRO A 153 -16.92 13.24 -15.97
C PRO A 153 -17.52 12.55 -17.21
N PRO A 154 -18.16 13.31 -18.12
CA PRO A 154 -18.88 12.72 -19.27
C PRO A 154 -18.00 11.82 -20.13
N ASP A 155 -16.70 12.11 -20.16
CA ASP A 155 -15.68 11.42 -20.95
C ASP A 155 -15.33 10.00 -20.44
N ARG A 156 -15.73 9.64 -19.21
CA ARG A 156 -15.49 8.30 -18.65
C ARG A 156 -16.54 7.27 -19.11
N ARG A 157 -17.64 7.70 -19.72
CA ARG A 157 -18.60 6.81 -20.39
C ARG A 157 -18.07 6.50 -21.78
N ARG A 158 -17.17 5.51 -21.91
CA ARG A 158 -16.95 4.89 -23.21
C ARG A 158 -18.32 4.42 -23.72
N LYS A 159 -18.75 4.91 -24.88
CA LYS A 159 -19.97 4.42 -25.53
C LYS A 159 -19.81 2.91 -25.67
N PHE A 160 -20.77 2.16 -25.14
CA PHE A 160 -20.82 0.72 -25.32
C PHE A 160 -20.97 0.45 -26.82
N THR A 161 -19.90 -0.02 -27.46
CA THR A 161 -19.94 -0.40 -28.87
C THR A 161 -20.21 -1.90 -28.94
N VAL A 162 -21.40 -2.26 -29.44
CA VAL A 162 -21.70 -3.66 -29.78
C VAL A 162 -20.79 -4.04 -30.94
N ILE A 163 -19.82 -4.91 -30.69
CA ILE A 163 -19.06 -5.55 -31.76
C ILE A 163 -20.03 -6.58 -32.36
N GLN A 164 -20.56 -6.33 -33.56
CA GLN A 164 -21.30 -7.36 -34.27
C GLN A 164 -20.31 -8.49 -34.58
N GLY A 165 -20.48 -9.63 -33.91
CA GLY A 165 -19.67 -10.81 -34.16
C GLY A 165 -19.75 -11.19 -35.64
N GLY A 166 -18.58 -11.41 -36.24
CA GLY A 166 -18.43 -11.77 -37.64
C GLY A 166 -19.25 -13.03 -37.96
N LYS A 167 -20.22 -12.86 -38.84
CA LYS A 167 -20.67 -13.92 -39.75
C LYS A 167 -20.02 -13.64 -41.09
N GLU A 168 -18.88 -14.25 -41.33
CA GLU A 168 -18.47 -14.82 -42.62
C GLU A 168 -17.68 -16.09 -42.35
#